data_AF-A0A6J5F5I0-F1
#
_entry.id   AF-A0A6J5F5I0-F1
#
_cell.length_a   1.000
_cell.length_b   1.000
_cell.length_c   1.000
_cell.angle_alpha   90.00
_cell.angle_beta   90.00
_cell.angle_gamma   90.00
#
_symmetry.space_group_name_H-M   'P 1'
#
loop_
_entity.id
_entity.type
_entity.pdbx_description
1 polymer ?
#
loop_
_entity_poly.entity_id
_entity_poly.type
_entity_poly.pdbx_seq_one_letter_code
_entity_poly.pdbx_strand_id
1 'polypeptide(L)'
;MKQIRSLALLALPAALHAAGAHAQSSVTLYGIVDAGIAYVHSAQNANGSNASSLVKFSSGNLSGSCWGLRGTEDLGGGLAALFQLENGFNIGTGALGQGGREFGRKAVVGLASSTYGTVTLGRQYDPVVDLVQTKSI
;
A
#
# COMPACT_ATOMS: atom_id res chain seq x y z
N MET A 1 -3.09 67.68 -34.47
CA MET A 1 -4.06 66.59 -34.76
C MET A 1 -3.48 65.29 -34.22
N LYS A 2 -4.26 64.45 -33.49
CA LYS A 2 -3.92 63.09 -32.96
C LYS A 2 -2.70 63.04 -31.98
N GLN A 3 -2.74 62.43 -30.78
CA GLN A 3 -3.06 61.06 -30.34
C GLN A 3 -2.00 60.03 -30.84
N ILE A 4 -1.40 59.13 -30.03
CA ILE A 4 -1.72 58.73 -28.63
C ILE A 4 -0.44 58.34 -27.80
N ARG A 5 -0.60 57.85 -26.55
CA ARG A 5 0.43 57.47 -25.55
C ARG A 5 1.20 56.15 -25.87
N SER A 6 2.41 55.99 -25.31
CA SER A 6 3.11 54.69 -25.12
C SER A 6 3.83 54.67 -23.76
N LEU A 7 3.20 54.16 -22.69
CA LEU A 7 3.29 52.78 -22.17
C LEU A 7 4.65 52.41 -21.53
N ALA A 8 4.72 52.52 -20.21
CA ALA A 8 5.75 51.87 -19.41
C ALA A 8 5.38 50.38 -19.21
N LEU A 9 6.36 49.48 -19.32
CA LEU A 9 6.17 48.06 -19.02
C LEU A 9 7.13 47.63 -17.90
N LEU A 10 6.56 47.41 -16.72
CA LEU A 10 7.25 46.98 -15.51
C LEU A 10 6.90 45.50 -15.26
N ALA A 11 7.84 44.58 -15.49
CA ALA A 11 7.71 43.18 -15.08
C ALA A 11 9.07 42.48 -15.01
N LEU A 12 9.77 42.59 -13.87
CA LEU A 12 10.92 41.72 -13.57
C LEU A 12 10.43 40.30 -13.18
N PRO A 13 11.26 39.26 -13.34
CA PRO A 13 10.78 37.90 -13.61
C PRO A 13 10.24 37.15 -12.39
N ALA A 14 9.14 36.42 -12.59
CA ALA A 14 8.51 35.51 -11.63
C ALA A 14 9.28 34.17 -11.45
N ALA A 15 10.61 34.22 -11.36
CA ALA A 15 11.50 33.05 -11.41
C ALA A 15 12.13 32.68 -10.04
N LEU A 16 11.41 32.96 -8.94
CA LEU A 16 11.96 32.89 -7.56
C LEU A 16 11.12 32.07 -6.56
N HIS A 17 10.31 31.13 -7.04
CA HIS A 17 9.52 30.22 -6.19
C HIS A 17 9.85 28.73 -6.36
N ALA A 18 10.96 28.39 -7.01
CA ALA A 18 11.58 27.07 -6.90
C ALA A 18 12.42 26.96 -5.60
N ALA A 19 11.86 27.42 -4.47
CA ALA A 19 12.35 26.99 -3.17
C ALA A 19 12.09 25.49 -3.10
N GLY A 20 13.16 24.69 -2.98
CA GLY A 20 13.05 23.24 -2.98
C GLY A 20 12.09 22.80 -1.88
N ALA A 21 10.92 22.29 -2.28
CA ALA A 21 10.09 21.50 -1.40
C ALA A 21 10.91 20.25 -1.07
N HIS A 22 11.64 20.30 0.04
CA HIS A 22 12.24 19.13 0.65
C HIS A 22 11.07 18.24 1.09
N ALA A 23 10.68 17.33 0.20
CA ALA A 23 9.67 16.32 0.45
C ALA A 23 10.18 15.42 1.58
N GLN A 24 9.88 15.81 2.82
CA GLN A 24 10.15 15.06 4.04
C GLN A 24 9.17 13.88 4.20
N SER A 25 8.32 13.68 3.18
CA SER A 25 7.43 12.57 2.89
C SER A 25 8.22 11.26 2.84
N SER A 26 8.14 10.46 3.91
CA SER A 26 8.85 9.18 3.99
C SER A 26 8.01 8.04 3.38
N VAL A 27 8.66 7.23 2.54
CA VAL A 27 8.10 5.95 2.09
C VAL A 27 8.60 4.86 3.04
N THR A 28 7.68 4.16 3.69
CA THR A 28 7.97 3.01 4.55
C THR A 28 7.80 1.72 3.75
N LEU A 29 8.89 0.96 3.60
CA LEU A 29 8.84 -0.46 3.28
C LEU A 29 8.53 -1.25 4.56
N TYR A 30 7.55 -2.14 4.50
CA TYR A 30 7.14 -3.02 5.61
C TYR A 30 6.78 -4.41 5.08
N GLY A 31 6.66 -5.39 5.97
CA GLY A 31 6.25 -6.74 5.60
C GLY A 31 6.29 -7.72 6.78
N ILE A 32 5.74 -8.90 6.55
CA ILE A 32 5.78 -10.04 7.45
C ILE A 32 6.20 -11.26 6.63
N VAL A 33 7.13 -12.06 7.16
CA VAL A 33 7.54 -13.33 6.56
C VAL A 33 7.28 -14.43 7.58
N ASP A 34 6.42 -15.37 7.21
CA ASP A 34 6.06 -16.54 8.02
C ASP A 34 6.34 -17.80 7.20
N ALA A 35 7.30 -18.58 7.68
CA ALA A 35 7.78 -19.82 7.09
C ALA A 35 7.90 -20.88 8.19
N GLY A 36 7.47 -22.11 7.91
CA GLY A 36 7.57 -23.21 8.86
C GLY A 36 7.54 -24.59 8.19
N ILE A 37 7.81 -25.61 9.00
CA ILE A 37 7.61 -27.01 8.62
C ILE A 37 6.41 -27.52 9.40
N ALA A 38 5.41 -28.05 8.69
CA ALA A 38 4.20 -28.60 9.28
C ALA A 38 4.19 -30.12 9.18
N TYR A 39 3.96 -30.79 10.30
CA TYR A 39 3.57 -32.20 10.35
C TYR A 39 2.05 -32.28 10.51
N VAL A 40 1.38 -33.02 9.62
CA VAL A 40 -0.08 -33.19 9.61
C VAL A 40 -0.39 -34.68 9.63
N HIS A 41 -1.16 -35.13 10.61
CA HIS A 41 -1.68 -36.50 10.68
C HIS A 41 -3.09 -36.57 10.06
N SER A 42 -3.53 -37.76 9.66
CA SER A 42 -4.85 -37.98 9.02
C SER A 42 -5.10 -37.09 7.79
N ALA A 43 -4.06 -36.85 7.00
CA ALA A 43 -4.10 -35.97 5.85
C ALA A 43 -4.48 -36.72 4.56
N GLN A 44 -4.92 -36.01 3.52
CA GLN A 44 -4.91 -36.56 2.15
C GLN A 44 -3.62 -36.16 1.45
N ASN A 45 -3.03 -37.07 0.68
CA ASN A 45 -1.90 -36.76 -0.19
C ASN A 45 -2.35 -35.93 -1.41
N ALA A 46 -1.39 -35.48 -2.23
CA ALA A 46 -1.66 -34.64 -3.40
C ALA A 46 -2.61 -35.27 -4.44
N ASN A 47 -2.79 -36.60 -4.40
CA ASN A 47 -3.69 -37.35 -5.28
C ASN A 47 -5.05 -37.66 -4.62
N GLY A 48 -5.38 -36.99 -3.50
CA GLY A 48 -6.64 -37.19 -2.76
C GLY A 48 -6.75 -38.50 -1.98
N SER A 49 -5.70 -39.34 -1.98
CA SER A 49 -5.70 -40.60 -1.23
C SER A 49 -5.32 -40.36 0.23
N ASN A 50 -5.94 -41.10 1.16
CA ASN A 50 -5.63 -40.99 2.59
C ASN A 50 -4.15 -41.31 2.87
N ALA A 51 -3.49 -40.42 3.60
CA ALA A 51 -2.14 -40.56 4.10
C ALA A 51 -2.17 -40.54 5.64
N SER A 52 -1.51 -41.50 6.27
CA SER A 52 -1.45 -41.56 7.74
C SER A 52 -0.84 -40.28 8.33
N SER A 53 0.21 -39.75 7.69
CA SER A 53 0.76 -38.43 7.97
C SER A 53 1.54 -37.84 6.79
N LEU A 54 1.82 -36.53 6.86
CA LEU A 54 2.60 -35.76 5.90
C LEU A 54 3.50 -34.74 6.63
N VAL A 55 4.75 -34.61 6.18
CA VAL A 55 5.60 -33.43 6.47
C VAL A 55 5.58 -32.53 5.25
N LYS A 56 5.38 -31.22 5.43
CA LYS A 56 5.41 -30.24 4.34
C LYS A 56 6.05 -28.92 4.77
N PHE A 57 6.65 -28.22 3.81
CA PHE A 57 6.90 -26.79 3.95
C PHE A 57 5.56 -26.05 4.03
N SER A 58 5.52 -24.98 4.82
CA SER A 58 4.31 -24.22 5.11
C SER A 58 4.65 -22.72 5.12
N SER A 59 3.77 -21.92 4.52
CA SER A 59 3.93 -20.48 4.32
C SER A 59 2.70 -19.78 4.88
N GLY A 60 2.90 -18.81 5.78
CA GLY A 60 1.81 -18.01 6.33
C GLY A 60 0.86 -18.77 7.25
N ASN A 61 1.40 -19.52 8.21
CA ASN A 61 0.62 -20.36 9.12
C ASN A 61 -0.10 -19.55 10.22
N LEU A 62 0.55 -18.50 10.70
CA LEU A 62 0.05 -17.55 11.69
C LEU A 62 -0.33 -16.22 11.04
N SER A 63 0.43 -15.77 10.04
CA SER A 63 0.14 -14.57 9.26
C SER A 63 0.60 -14.73 7.81
N GLY A 64 -0.31 -14.52 6.85
CA GLY A 64 0.02 -14.65 5.43
C GLY A 64 1.15 -13.71 5.02
N SER A 65 2.29 -14.26 4.57
CA SER A 65 3.48 -13.51 4.17
C SER A 65 3.17 -12.40 3.16
N CYS A 66 3.70 -11.21 3.44
CA CYS A 66 3.45 -9.99 2.69
C CYS A 66 4.65 -9.05 2.73
N TRP A 67 4.73 -8.19 1.72
CA TRP A 67 5.55 -6.99 1.74
C TRP A 67 4.71 -5.82 1.22
N GLY A 68 5.10 -4.58 1.50
CA GLY A 68 4.35 -3.43 1.03
C GLY A 68 5.08 -2.12 1.20
N LEU A 69 4.57 -1.11 0.50
CA LEU A 69 5.02 0.27 0.58
C LEU A 69 3.85 1.12 1.06
N ARG A 70 4.10 2.02 2.01
CA ARG A 70 3.14 3.04 2.43
C ARG A 70 3.83 4.38 2.58
N GLY A 71 3.13 5.47 2.32
CA GLY A 71 3.62 6.81 2.53
C GLY A 71 2.47 7.76 2.82
N THR A 72 2.80 8.84 3.54
CA THR A 72 1.91 9.96 3.83
C THR A 72 2.69 11.24 3.58
N GLU A 73 2.05 12.21 2.94
CA GLU A 73 2.60 13.51 2.60
C GLU A 73 1.66 14.60 3.13
N ASP A 74 2.17 15.47 3.99
CA ASP A 74 1.41 16.62 4.51
C ASP A 74 1.25 17.66 3.40
N LEU A 75 0.00 18.01 3.08
CA LEU A 75 -0.36 19.03 2.09
C LEU A 75 -0.60 20.40 2.74
N GLY A 76 -0.46 20.49 4.07
CA GLY A 76 -0.75 21.66 4.88
C GLY A 76 -2.22 21.76 5.27
N GLY A 77 -2.52 22.67 6.21
CA GLY A 77 -3.90 22.96 6.64
C GLY A 77 -4.64 21.80 7.31
N GLY A 78 -3.94 20.75 7.75
CA GLY A 78 -4.54 19.53 8.30
C GLY A 78 -5.06 18.56 7.24
N LEU A 79 -4.59 18.68 5.99
CA LEU A 79 -4.84 17.75 4.88
C LEU A 79 -3.55 17.00 4.53
N ALA A 80 -3.64 15.69 4.30
CA ALA A 80 -2.52 14.87 3.86
C ALA A 80 -2.92 13.94 2.70
N ALA A 81 -2.00 13.71 1.76
CA ALA A 81 -2.10 12.62 0.79
C ALA A 81 -1.51 11.34 1.38
N LEU A 82 -2.05 10.18 0.99
CA LEU A 82 -1.51 8.88 1.39
C LEU A 82 -1.59 7.84 0.28
N PHE A 83 -0.75 6.81 0.37
CA PHE A 83 -0.86 5.61 -0.44
C PHE A 83 -0.48 4.35 0.36
N GLN A 84 -1.03 3.20 -0.05
CA GLN A 84 -0.60 1.90 0.43
C GLN A 84 -0.66 0.86 -0.69
N LEU A 85 0.48 0.21 -0.95
CA LEU A 85 0.64 -0.95 -1.80
C LEU A 85 1.00 -2.15 -0.90
N GLU A 86 0.33 -3.29 -1.07
CA GLU A 86 0.52 -4.49 -0.25
C GLU A 86 0.40 -5.76 -1.12
N ASN A 87 1.49 -6.52 -1.12
CA ASN A 87 1.65 -7.82 -1.76
C ASN A 87 1.26 -8.96 -0.80
N GLY A 88 0.78 -10.07 -1.35
CA GLY A 88 0.77 -11.37 -0.66
C GLY A 88 1.50 -12.40 -1.50
N PHE A 89 2.37 -13.22 -0.89
CA PHE A 89 3.18 -14.20 -1.61
C PHE A 89 3.42 -15.47 -0.80
N ASN A 90 3.73 -16.57 -1.49
CA ASN A 90 4.20 -17.80 -0.87
C ASN A 90 5.74 -17.73 -0.72
N ILE A 91 6.24 -17.77 0.52
CA ILE A 91 7.69 -17.63 0.78
C ILE A 91 8.53 -18.82 0.26
N GLY A 92 7.93 -20.00 0.08
CA GLY A 92 8.63 -21.20 -0.40
C GLY A 92 8.73 -21.33 -1.92
N THR A 93 7.90 -20.60 -2.68
CA THR A 93 7.85 -20.67 -4.15
C THR A 93 7.95 -19.32 -4.85
N GLY A 94 7.86 -18.20 -4.11
CA GLY A 94 7.71 -16.86 -4.67
C GLY A 94 6.37 -16.60 -5.35
N ALA A 95 5.45 -17.57 -5.37
CA ALA A 95 4.19 -17.44 -6.09
C ALA A 95 3.30 -16.35 -5.50
N LEU A 96 2.83 -15.44 -6.35
CA LEU A 96 1.99 -14.31 -5.97
C LEU A 96 0.55 -14.74 -5.63
N GLY A 97 0.03 -14.18 -4.53
CA GLY A 97 -1.33 -14.37 -4.08
C GLY A 97 -2.36 -13.61 -4.93
N GLN A 98 -3.62 -13.67 -4.49
CA GLN A 98 -4.75 -12.85 -5.01
C GLN A 98 -4.86 -12.85 -6.55
N GLY A 99 -4.66 -14.03 -7.15
CA GLY A 99 -4.73 -14.23 -8.61
C GLY A 99 -3.49 -13.77 -9.37
N GLY A 100 -2.30 -13.86 -8.77
CA GLY A 100 -1.03 -13.50 -9.43
C GLY A 100 -0.72 -12.01 -9.43
N ARG A 101 -1.31 -11.22 -8.52
CA ARG A 101 -1.21 -9.76 -8.51
C ARG A 101 -0.17 -9.27 -7.50
N GLU A 102 0.80 -8.49 -7.96
CA GLU A 102 1.86 -7.95 -7.10
C GLU A 102 1.31 -7.13 -5.93
N PHE A 103 0.34 -6.24 -6.15
CA PHE A 103 -0.34 -5.50 -5.07
C PHE A 103 -1.77 -6.00 -4.87
N GLY A 104 -1.88 -7.32 -4.71
CA GLY A 104 -3.14 -8.04 -4.64
C GLY A 104 -3.92 -7.91 -3.32
N ARG A 105 -3.26 -7.55 -2.21
CA ARG A 105 -3.93 -7.35 -0.90
C ARG A 105 -4.45 -5.93 -0.74
N LYS A 106 -3.64 -4.94 -1.11
CA LYS A 106 -4.07 -3.53 -1.14
C LYS A 106 -3.31 -2.74 -2.21
N ALA A 107 -4.01 -1.86 -2.91
CA ALA A 107 -3.42 -0.87 -3.81
C ALA A 107 -4.31 0.38 -3.82
N VAL A 108 -4.02 1.33 -2.93
CA VAL A 108 -4.84 2.53 -2.73
C VAL A 108 -4.02 3.82 -2.74
N VAL A 109 -4.70 4.89 -3.13
CA VAL A 109 -4.33 6.29 -2.83
C VAL A 109 -5.48 6.95 -2.07
N GLY A 110 -5.21 8.03 -1.36
CA GLY A 110 -6.25 8.73 -0.61
C GLY A 110 -5.86 10.11 -0.10
N LEU A 111 -6.86 10.80 0.45
CA LEU A 111 -6.71 12.07 1.16
C LEU A 111 -7.26 11.89 2.59
N ALA A 112 -6.49 12.30 3.57
CA ALA A 112 -6.86 12.33 4.98
C ALA A 112 -6.96 13.78 5.46
N SER A 113 -8.03 14.11 6.18
CA SER A 113 -8.26 15.41 6.82
C SER A 113 -8.47 15.22 8.32
N SER A 114 -7.83 16.09 9.11
CA SER A 114 -8.06 16.18 10.56
C SER A 114 -9.52 16.49 10.95
N THR A 115 -10.31 17.04 10.03
CA THR A 115 -11.70 17.47 10.27
C THR A 115 -12.72 16.51 9.63
N TYR A 116 -12.44 16.01 8.43
CA TYR A 116 -13.40 15.26 7.62
C TYR A 116 -13.10 13.74 7.52
N GLY A 117 -12.06 13.26 8.18
CA GLY A 117 -11.62 11.87 8.09
C GLY A 117 -10.89 11.57 6.77
N THR A 118 -10.93 10.32 6.32
CA THR A 118 -10.11 9.83 5.20
C THR A 118 -10.97 9.25 4.08
N VAL A 119 -10.70 9.66 2.85
CA VAL A 119 -11.23 9.04 1.63
C VAL A 119 -10.11 8.31 0.89
N THR A 120 -10.37 7.08 0.46
CA THR A 120 -9.43 6.23 -0.30
C THR A 120 -10.08 5.72 -1.57
N LEU A 121 -9.26 5.52 -2.60
CA LEU A 121 -9.65 4.98 -3.89
C LEU A 121 -8.65 3.92 -4.34
N GLY A 122 -9.17 2.83 -4.91
CA GLY A 122 -8.37 1.74 -5.45
C GLY A 122 -8.85 0.38 -4.93
N ARG A 123 -7.90 -0.54 -4.75
CA ARG A 123 -8.14 -1.89 -4.25
C ARG A 123 -7.92 -1.93 -2.74
N GLN A 124 -9.01 -2.05 -2.00
CA GLN A 124 -9.05 -2.23 -0.55
C GLN A 124 -10.00 -3.36 -0.17
N TYR A 125 -9.93 -3.78 1.09
CA TYR A 125 -10.93 -4.65 1.68
C TYR A 125 -12.29 -3.94 1.77
N ASP A 126 -13.36 -4.71 1.77
CA ASP A 126 -14.69 -4.16 2.04
C ASP A 126 -14.85 -3.77 3.53
N PRO A 127 -15.84 -2.92 3.87
CA PRO A 127 -16.04 -2.46 5.24
C PRO A 127 -16.38 -3.55 6.26
N VAL A 128 -16.85 -4.73 5.82
CA VAL A 128 -17.16 -5.84 6.72
C VAL A 128 -15.87 -6.51 7.17
N VAL A 129 -14.96 -6.77 6.23
CA VAL A 129 -13.61 -7.27 6.56
C VAL A 129 -12.89 -6.35 7.54
N ASP A 130 -12.90 -5.02 7.32
CA ASP A 130 -12.29 -4.05 8.25
C ASP A 130 -12.99 -4.00 9.62
N LEU A 131 -14.26 -4.44 9.75
CA LEU A 131 -15.03 -4.47 10.99
C LEU A 131 -14.79 -5.75 11.83
N VAL A 132 -14.77 -6.93 11.19
CA VAL A 132 -14.63 -8.22 11.92
C VAL A 132 -13.20 -8.75 11.98
N GLN A 133 -12.28 -8.29 11.12
CA GLN A 133 -10.90 -8.72 11.18
C GLN A 133 -10.10 -7.87 12.17
N THR A 134 -9.66 -8.48 13.28
CA THR A 134 -8.72 -7.83 14.20
C THR A 134 -7.47 -7.38 13.45
N LYS A 135 -7.19 -6.07 13.44
CA LYS A 135 -5.93 -5.54 12.92
C LYS A 135 -4.78 -5.95 13.85
N SER A 136 -4.09 -7.02 13.48
CA SER A 136 -2.74 -7.29 13.96
C SER A 136 -1.82 -6.17 13.46
N ILE A 137 -1.47 -5.27 14.38
CA ILE A 137 -0.46 -4.22 14.23
C ILE A 137 0.96 -4.78 14.35
#